data_AF-A0A1Y6G231-F1
#
_entry.id   AF-A0A1Y6G231-F1
#
_cell.length_a   1.000
_cell.length_b   1.000
_cell.length_c   1.000
_cell.angle_alpha   90.00
_cell.angle_beta   90.00
_cell.angle_gamma   90.00
#
_symmetry.space_group_name_H-M   'P 1'
#
loop_
_entity.id
_entity.type
_entity.pdbx_description
1 polymer ?
#
loop_
_entity_poly.entity_id
_entity_poly.type
_entity_poly.pdbx_seq_one_letter_code
_entity_poly.pdbx_strand_id
1 'polypeptide(L)'
;MATRDSMDNLMQQVEDAIRYAEEQYKQSSLQEHYNDDDYTKALQQLEDTYLDIAKMAQSANSQQRDQLHRMRLQLQQLQNTMILEGENL
;
A
#
# COMPACT_ATOMS: atom_id res chain seq x y z
N MET A 1 15.47 10.69 -13.79
CA MET A 1 14.84 11.24 -12.57
C MET A 1 13.34 11.31 -12.83
N ALA A 2 12.51 10.85 -11.91
CA ALA A 2 11.05 10.97 -12.05
C ALA A 2 10.63 12.45 -11.99
N THR A 3 9.55 12.82 -12.68
CA THR A 3 9.03 14.20 -12.61
C THR A 3 8.44 14.46 -11.21
N ARG A 4 8.35 15.73 -10.83
CA ARG A 4 7.73 16.14 -9.57
C ARG A 4 6.28 15.68 -9.51
N ASP A 5 5.51 15.94 -10.56
CA ASP A 5 4.09 15.58 -10.62
C ASP A 5 3.88 14.06 -10.49
N SER A 6 4.75 13.24 -11.12
CA SER A 6 4.68 11.79 -10.97
C SER A 6 5.01 11.31 -9.55
N MET A 7 5.96 11.96 -8.88
CA MET A 7 6.25 11.67 -7.47
C MET A 7 5.10 12.09 -6.56
N ASP A 8 4.54 13.28 -6.76
CA ASP A 8 3.45 13.82 -5.94
C ASP A 8 2.18 12.96 -6.09
N ASN A 9 1.84 12.55 -7.32
CA ASN A 9 0.73 11.65 -7.57
C ASN A 9 0.92 10.27 -6.90
N LEU A 10 2.13 9.70 -6.99
CA LEU A 10 2.41 8.41 -6.37
C LEU A 10 2.37 8.49 -4.84
N MET A 11 2.87 9.58 -4.24
CA MET A 11 2.76 9.79 -2.80
C MET A 11 1.29 9.82 -2.35
N GLN A 12 0.44 10.55 -3.07
CA GLN A 12 -1.00 10.56 -2.76
C GLN A 12 -1.61 9.17 -2.87
N GLN A 13 -1.29 8.41 -3.93
CA GLN A 13 -1.77 7.04 -4.11
C GLN A 13 -1.34 6.11 -2.96
N VAL A 14 -0.10 6.24 -2.48
CA VAL A 14 0.40 5.49 -1.32
C VAL A 14 -0.41 5.82 -0.07
N GLU A 15 -0.63 7.10 0.22
CA GLU A 15 -1.39 7.52 1.39
C GLU A 15 -2.86 7.05 1.34
N ASP A 16 -3.48 7.10 0.17
CA ASP A 16 -4.86 6.66 -0.02
C ASP A 16 -4.98 5.13 0.11
N ALA A 17 -4.04 4.37 -0.45
CA ALA A 17 -4.01 2.91 -0.34
C ALA A 17 -3.80 2.45 1.11
N ILE A 18 -2.86 3.08 1.83
CA ILE A 18 -2.63 2.78 3.26
C ILE A 18 -3.89 3.07 4.07
N ARG A 19 -4.49 4.25 3.89
CA ARG A 19 -5.67 4.65 4.66
C ARG A 19 -6.86 3.73 4.42
N TYR A 20 -7.11 3.36 3.18
CA TYR A 20 -8.18 2.42 2.84
C TYR A 20 -7.93 1.04 3.45
N ALA A 21 -6.69 0.54 3.36
CA ALA A 21 -6.32 -0.74 3.94
C ALA A 21 -6.42 -0.77 5.48
N GLU A 22 -5.98 0.28 6.16
CA GLU A 22 -6.15 0.42 7.62
C GLU A 22 -7.63 0.44 8.02
N GLU A 23 -8.48 1.11 7.24
CA GLU A 23 -9.93 1.11 7.47
C GLU A 23 -10.51 -0.29 7.32
N GLN A 24 -10.19 -1.01 6.24
CA GLN A 24 -10.69 -2.36 6.02
C GLN A 24 -10.18 -3.35 7.06
N TYR A 25 -8.92 -3.24 7.46
CA TYR A 25 -8.34 -4.03 8.54
C TYR A 25 -9.07 -3.82 9.88
N LYS A 26 -9.44 -2.56 10.17
CA LYS A 26 -10.24 -2.26 11.35
C LYS A 26 -11.67 -2.79 11.24
N GLN A 27 -12.30 -2.71 10.07
CA GLN A 27 -13.67 -3.22 9.90
C GLN A 27 -13.74 -4.75 9.99
N SER A 28 -12.78 -5.47 9.40
CA SER A 28 -12.73 -6.94 9.45
C SER A 28 -12.55 -7.49 10.87
N SER A 29 -11.85 -6.75 11.74
CA SER A 29 -11.71 -7.13 13.16
C SER A 29 -12.97 -6.87 13.99
N LEU A 30 -13.92 -6.06 13.50
CA LEU A 30 -15.16 -5.71 14.20
C LEU A 30 -16.36 -6.55 13.77
N GLN A 31 -16.35 -7.07 12.53
CA GLN A 31 -17.44 -7.86 11.97
C GLN A 31 -16.87 -9.22 11.54
N GLU A 32 -17.33 -10.33 12.13
CA GLU A 32 -16.96 -11.68 11.72
C GLU A 32 -17.29 -11.92 10.23
N HIS A 33 -16.32 -11.66 9.35
CA HIS A 33 -16.31 -12.02 7.92
C HIS A 33 -17.39 -11.42 7.01
N TYR A 34 -17.95 -10.26 7.34
CA TYR A 34 -18.90 -9.59 6.42
C TYR A 34 -18.23 -8.73 5.33
N ASN A 35 -16.89 -8.57 5.37
CA ASN A 35 -16.16 -7.59 4.55
C ASN A 35 -14.99 -8.18 3.73
N ASP A 36 -15.02 -9.48 3.42
CA ASP A 36 -13.94 -10.18 2.72
C ASP A 36 -13.59 -9.58 1.34
N ASP A 37 -14.59 -9.06 0.62
CA ASP A 37 -14.38 -8.45 -0.70
C ASP A 37 -13.59 -7.13 -0.61
N ASP A 38 -13.97 -6.25 0.32
CA ASP A 38 -13.27 -4.97 0.52
C ASP A 38 -11.88 -5.20 1.14
N TYR A 39 -11.73 -6.21 1.99
CA TYR A 39 -10.42 -6.62 2.52
C TYR A 39 -9.48 -7.11 1.42
N THR A 40 -9.98 -7.99 0.55
CA THR A 40 -9.23 -8.50 -0.60
C THR A 40 -8.87 -7.37 -1.56
N LYS A 41 -9.81 -6.44 -1.79
CA LYS A 41 -9.57 -5.26 -2.61
C LYS A 41 -8.50 -4.34 -2.01
N ALA A 42 -8.51 -4.14 -0.69
CA ALA A 42 -7.45 -3.39 -0.02
C ALA A 42 -6.08 -4.04 -0.20
N LEU A 43 -5.98 -5.36 -0.03
CA LEU A 43 -4.74 -6.11 -0.28
C LEU A 43 -4.25 -5.97 -1.73
N GLN A 44 -5.16 -6.03 -2.71
CA GLN A 44 -4.82 -5.82 -4.12
C GLN A 44 -4.32 -4.39 -4.38
N GLN A 45 -4.96 -3.38 -3.78
CA GLN A 45 -4.55 -1.99 -3.96
C GLN A 45 -3.17 -1.71 -3.34
N LEU A 46 -2.83 -2.34 -2.21
CA LEU A 46 -1.49 -2.29 -1.63
C LEU A 46 -0.45 -2.90 -2.60
N GLU A 47 -0.76 -4.04 -3.23
CA GLU A 47 0.12 -4.70 -4.20
C GLU A 47 0.32 -3.86 -5.46
N ASP A 48 -0.75 -3.32 -6.04
CA ASP A 48 -0.68 -2.48 -7.24
C ASP A 48 0.18 -1.23 -6.97
N THR A 49 -0.02 -0.60 -5.81
CA THR A 49 0.75 0.57 -5.40
C THR A 49 2.23 0.22 -5.16
N TYR A 50 2.52 -0.96 -4.60
CA TYR A 50 3.88 -1.47 -4.47
C TYR A 50 4.57 -1.61 -5.84
N LEU A 51 3.88 -2.16 -6.83
CA LEU A 51 4.40 -2.31 -8.19
C LEU A 51 4.68 -0.95 -8.85
N ASP A 52 3.81 0.04 -8.63
CA ASP A 52 4.02 1.41 -9.12
C ASP A 52 5.24 2.08 -8.47
N ILE A 53 5.48 1.87 -7.17
CA ILE A 53 6.72 2.32 -6.52
C ILE A 53 7.94 1.66 -7.15
N ALA A 54 7.90 0.33 -7.35
CA ALA A 54 9.02 -0.41 -7.95
C ALA A 54 9.34 0.10 -9.36
N LYS A 55 8.31 0.41 -10.15
CA LYS A 55 8.45 1.00 -11.48
C LYS A 55 9.02 2.42 -11.43
N MET A 56 8.51 3.28 -10.56
CA MET A 56 9.00 4.65 -10.40
C MET A 56 10.49 4.69 -10.00
N ALA A 57 10.90 3.79 -9.12
CA ALA A 57 12.27 3.69 -8.60
C ALA A 57 13.33 3.48 -9.70
N GLN A 58 12.96 2.87 -10.83
CA GLN A 58 13.85 2.65 -11.97
C GLN A 58 14.32 3.98 -12.57
N SER A 59 13.43 4.97 -12.64
CA SER A 59 13.71 6.29 -13.20
C SER A 59 14.13 7.34 -12.15
N ALA A 60 13.97 7.06 -10.86
CA ALA A 60 14.22 7.97 -9.75
C ALA A 60 15.71 8.29 -9.53
N ASN A 61 16.00 9.49 -9.02
CA ASN A 61 17.33 9.83 -8.50
C ASN A 61 17.57 9.21 -7.10
N SER A 62 18.75 9.39 -6.50
CA SER A 62 19.07 8.83 -5.17
C SER A 62 18.08 9.26 -4.07
N GLN A 63 17.80 10.56 -3.96
CA GLN A 63 16.88 11.09 -2.95
C GLN A 63 15.44 10.56 -3.11
N GLN A 64 14.96 10.52 -4.35
CA GLN A 64 13.65 9.97 -4.70
C GLN A 64 13.60 8.47 -4.41
N ARG A 65 14.68 7.72 -4.70
CA ARG A 65 14.77 6.28 -4.39
C ARG A 65 14.67 6.01 -2.89
N ASP A 66 15.32 6.81 -2.06
CA ASP A 66 15.22 6.66 -0.60
C ASP A 66 13.79 6.92 -0.11
N GLN A 67 13.11 7.90 -0.68
CA GLN A 67 11.72 8.19 -0.36
C GLN A 67 10.78 7.06 -0.81
N LEU A 68 10.91 6.60 -2.05
CA LEU A 68 10.18 5.45 -2.59
C LEU A 68 10.42 4.19 -1.76
N HIS A 69 11.66 3.97 -1.31
CA HIS A 69 12.01 2.84 -0.47
C HIS A 69 11.28 2.87 0.88
N ARG A 70 11.22 4.03 1.54
CA ARG A 70 10.47 4.18 2.81
C ARG A 70 8.98 3.88 2.63
N MET A 71 8.37 4.44 1.59
CA MET A 71 6.95 4.18 1.27
C MET A 71 6.69 2.70 1.00
N ARG A 72 7.60 2.04 0.25
CA ARG A 72 7.52 0.61 -0.03
C ARG A 72 7.52 -0.23 1.24
N LEU A 73 8.40 0.09 2.20
CA LEU A 73 8.47 -0.63 3.47
C LEU A 73 7.18 -0.49 4.27
N GLN A 74 6.57 0.69 4.29
CA GLN A 74 5.29 0.92 4.98
C GLN A 74 4.15 0.07 4.38
N LEU A 75 4.00 0.08 3.05
CA LEU A 75 2.99 -0.73 2.37
C LEU A 75 3.18 -2.23 2.65
N GLN A 76 4.40 -2.73 2.50
CA GLN A 76 4.69 -4.15 2.72
C GLN A 76 4.43 -4.57 4.17
N GLN A 77 4.74 -3.72 5.14
CA GLN A 77 4.49 -4.03 6.55
C GLN A 77 2.99 -4.14 6.83
N LEU A 78 2.17 -3.22 6.30
CA LEU A 78 0.72 -3.27 6.44
C LEU A 78 0.12 -4.48 5.71
N GLN A 79 0.49 -4.70 4.46
CA GLN A 79 0.02 -5.84 3.66
C GLN A 79 0.34 -7.17 4.34
N ASN A 80 1.56 -7.36 4.83
CA ASN A 80 1.95 -8.56 5.56
C ASN A 80 1.13 -8.74 6.84
N THR A 81 0.88 -7.67 7.58
CA THR A 81 0.05 -7.71 8.79
C THR A 81 -1.37 -8.16 8.44
N MET A 82 -1.95 -7.58 7.40
CA MET A 82 -3.28 -7.96 6.93
C MET A 82 -3.33 -9.42 6.46
N ILE A 83 -2.38 -9.88 5.65
CA ILE A 83 -2.35 -11.28 5.19
C ILE A 83 -2.28 -12.24 6.39
N LEU A 84 -1.38 -11.99 7.35
CA LEU A 84 -1.23 -12.87 8.51
C LEU A 84 -2.49 -12.91 9.38
N GLU A 85 -3.17 -11.78 9.57
CA GLU A 85 -4.39 -11.73 10.36
C GLU A 85 -5.56 -12.35 9.60
N GLY A 86 -5.65 -12.15 8.28
CA GLY A 86 -6.63 -12.81 7.42
C GLY A 86 -6.46 -14.33 7.35
N GLU A 87 -5.24 -14.86 7.49
CA GLU A 87 -4.96 -16.30 7.54
C GLU A 87 -5.22 -16.93 8.94
N ASN A 88 -5.22 -16.12 10.00
CA ASN A 88 -5.46 -16.58 11.39
C ASN A 88 -6.93 -16.48 11.83
N LEU A 89 -7.80 -15.94 10.97
CA LEU A 89 -9.25 -15.84 11.15
C LEU A 89 -9.96 -17.02 10.48
#